data_AF-A0A9J6H5L5-F1
#
_entry.id   AF-A0A9J6H5L5-F1
#
_cell.length_a   1.000
_cell.length_b   1.000
_cell.length_c   1.000
_cell.angle_alpha   90.00
_cell.angle_beta   90.00
_cell.angle_gamma   90.00
#
_symmetry.space_group_name_H-M   'P 1'
#
loop_
_entity.id
_entity.type
_entity.pdbx_description
1 polymer ?
#
loop_
_entity_poly.entity_id
_entity_poly.type
_entity_poly.pdbx_seq_one_letter_code
_entity_poly.pdbx_strand_id
1 'polypeptide(L)'
;MTGDLFAYWLSEFHRDMQRQGRRVLLVINNCSSPRANFPHGSDLLFLPPNTASNVQPLDLGIIRAFKASYRPRVVERLVIAVDRPEANLPLRVSLYSAVEIVETRPGSANAASWAEMWA
;
A
#
# COMPACT_ATOMS: atom_id res chain seq x y z
N MET A 1 3.40 -12.52 -2.32
CA MET A 1 4.06 -12.59 -1.00
C MET A 1 3.96 -14.02 -0.50
N THR A 2 5.05 -14.63 -0.06
CA THR A 2 5.03 -15.99 0.53
C THR A 2 4.55 -15.93 1.98
N GLY A 3 4.12 -17.06 2.55
CA GLY A 3 3.72 -17.14 3.96
C GLY A 3 4.84 -16.70 4.90
N ASP A 4 6.07 -17.14 4.64
CA ASP A 4 7.24 -16.82 5.49
C ASP A 4 7.62 -15.34 5.44
N LEU A 5 7.56 -14.72 4.25
CA LEU A 5 7.81 -13.29 4.13
C LEU A 5 6.75 -12.46 4.86
N PHE A 6 5.49 -12.91 4.81
CA PHE A 6 4.41 -12.24 5.52
C PHE A 6 4.54 -12.39 7.05
N ALA A 7 4.92 -13.58 7.52
CA ALA A 7 5.19 -13.84 8.93
C ALA A 7 6.34 -12.98 9.47
N TYR A 8 7.43 -12.88 8.70
CA TYR A 8 8.55 -12.00 9.01
C TYR A 8 8.10 -10.55 9.12
N TRP A 9 7.42 -10.02 8.09
CA TRP A 9 6.89 -8.66 8.11
C TRP A 9 5.96 -8.39 9.29
N LEU A 10 5.05 -9.32 9.60
CA LEU A 10 4.09 -9.18 10.69
C LEU A 10 4.80 -9.16 12.06
N SER A 11 5.88 -9.90 12.22
CA SER A 11 6.70 -9.91 13.44
C SER A 11 7.37 -8.55 13.67
N GLU A 12 7.95 -7.97 12.61
CA GLU A 12 8.55 -6.64 12.66
C GLU A 12 7.51 -5.56 12.96
N PHE A 13 6.37 -5.60 12.28
CA PHE A 13 5.25 -4.69 12.52
C PHE A 13 4.74 -4.76 13.96
N HIS A 14 4.51 -5.97 14.48
CA HIS A 14 4.03 -6.16 15.85
C HIS A 14 5.01 -5.59 16.87
N ARG A 15 6.30 -5.86 16.70
CA ARG A 15 7.37 -5.33 17.57
C ARG A 15 7.38 -3.81 17.58
N ASP A 16 7.17 -3.17 16.44
CA ASP A 16 7.12 -1.71 16.35
C ASP A 16 5.87 -1.13 17.02
N MET A 17 4.71 -1.79 16.91
CA MET A 17 3.50 -1.39 17.64
C MET A 17 3.68 -1.51 19.15
N GLN A 18 4.32 -2.60 19.63
CA GLN A 18 4.66 -2.76 21.04
C GLN A 18 5.60 -1.67 21.54
N ARG A 19 6.66 -1.33 20.78
CA ARG A 19 7.59 -0.24 21.10
C ARG A 19 6.88 1.11 21.20
N GLN A 20 5.85 1.33 20.39
CA GLN A 20 5.01 2.52 20.43
C GLN A 20 3.93 2.47 21.53
N GLY A 21 3.84 1.37 22.30
CA GLY A 21 2.80 1.20 23.32
C GLY A 21 1.39 1.03 22.74
N ARG A 22 1.27 0.61 21.48
CA ARG A 22 0.00 0.51 20.75
C ARG A 22 -0.46 -0.94 20.68
N ARG A 23 -1.73 -1.17 21.02
CA ARG A 23 -2.44 -2.41 20.71
C ARG A 23 -3.27 -2.19 19.45
N VAL A 24 -3.08 -3.04 18.45
CA VAL A 24 -3.74 -2.91 17.13
C VAL A 24 -4.35 -4.24 16.70
N LEU A 25 -5.49 -4.17 16.02
CA LEU A 25 -6.13 -5.29 15.33
C LEU A 25 -5.87 -5.14 13.83
N LEU A 26 -5.23 -6.14 13.21
CA LEU A 26 -4.99 -6.13 11.76
C LEU A 26 -6.10 -6.91 11.04
N VAL A 27 -6.88 -6.21 10.20
CA VAL A 27 -7.94 -6.79 9.39
C VAL A 27 -7.38 -7.21 8.03
N ILE A 28 -7.32 -8.52 7.79
CA ILE A 28 -6.70 -9.11 6.60
C ILE A 28 -7.79 -9.73 5.72
N ASN A 29 -7.66 -9.57 4.40
CA ASN A 29 -8.51 -10.29 3.46
C ASN A 29 -8.29 -11.81 3.57
N ASN A 30 -9.25 -12.60 3.06
CA ASN A 30 -9.09 -14.04 3.00
C ASN A 30 -8.07 -14.44 1.92
N CYS A 31 -6.78 -14.28 2.20
CA CYS A 31 -5.69 -14.75 1.34
C CYS A 31 -5.31 -16.19 1.67
N SER A 32 -4.86 -16.94 0.66
CA SER A 32 -4.46 -18.35 0.77
C SER A 32 -3.15 -18.57 1.55
N SER A 33 -2.59 -17.54 2.19
CA SER A 33 -1.34 -17.66 2.94
C SER A 33 -1.53 -18.59 4.14
N PRO A 34 -0.58 -19.53 4.40
CA PRO A 34 -0.68 -20.47 5.49
C PRO A 34 -0.87 -19.75 6.83
N ARG A 35 -2.02 -19.98 7.48
CA ARG A 35 -2.34 -19.35 8.78
C ARG A 35 -1.44 -19.80 9.93
N ALA A 36 -0.67 -20.87 9.72
CA ALA A 36 0.17 -21.50 10.73
C ALA A 36 1.45 -20.74 11.06
N ASN A 37 1.85 -19.74 10.25
CA ASN A 37 3.13 -19.05 10.43
C ASN A 37 3.00 -17.70 11.16
N PHE A 38 1.86 -17.39 11.79
CA PHE A 38 1.67 -16.09 12.42
C PHE A 38 2.28 -16.03 13.83
N PRO A 39 3.11 -15.01 14.13
CA PRO A 39 3.72 -14.84 15.45
C PRO A 39 2.63 -14.64 16.52
N HIS A 40 2.78 -15.36 17.63
CA HIS A 40 1.92 -15.23 18.80
C HIS A 40 1.93 -13.78 19.32
N GLY A 41 0.75 -13.20 19.56
CA GLY A 41 0.58 -11.86 20.13
C GLY A 41 0.02 -10.80 19.16
N SER A 42 -0.09 -11.11 17.86
CA SER A 42 -0.77 -10.23 16.91
C SER A 42 -2.28 -10.48 16.89
N ASP A 43 -3.08 -9.48 17.24
CA ASP A 43 -4.54 -9.52 17.09
C ASP A 43 -4.84 -9.43 15.58
N LEU A 44 -5.25 -10.55 14.95
CA LEU A 44 -5.58 -10.63 13.53
C LEU A 44 -7.08 -10.96 13.35
N LEU A 45 -7.74 -10.25 12.43
CA LEU A 45 -9.09 -10.55 11.99
C LEU A 45 -9.07 -10.91 10.50
N PHE A 46 -9.42 -12.15 10.17
CA PHE A 46 -9.59 -12.58 8.78
C PHE A 46 -11.03 -12.33 8.32
N LEU A 47 -11.18 -11.58 7.24
CA LEU A 47 -12.47 -11.39 6.61
C LEU A 47 -12.96 -12.71 5.98
N PRO A 48 -14.28 -12.93 5.88
CA PRO A 48 -14.82 -14.07 5.14
C PRO A 48 -14.39 -14.06 3.67
N PRO A 49 -14.48 -15.22 2.99
CA PRO A 49 -14.28 -15.28 1.54
C PRO A 49 -15.23 -14.31 0.82
N ASN A 50 -14.77 -13.69 -0.26
CA ASN A 50 -15.58 -12.83 -1.15
C ASN A 50 -16.21 -11.58 -0.51
N THR A 51 -15.77 -11.14 0.67
CA THR A 51 -16.27 -9.90 1.28
C THR A 51 -15.33 -8.71 1.13
N ALA A 52 -14.13 -8.93 0.57
CA ALA A 52 -13.07 -7.91 0.53
C ALA A 52 -13.52 -6.63 -0.21
N SER A 53 -14.20 -6.77 -1.36
CA SER A 53 -14.73 -5.65 -2.14
C SER A 53 -15.79 -4.82 -1.42
N ASN A 54 -16.44 -5.38 -0.40
CA ASN A 54 -17.58 -4.75 0.28
C ASN A 54 -17.19 -4.22 1.66
N VAL A 55 -16.14 -4.77 2.27
CA VAL A 55 -15.81 -4.54 3.68
C VAL A 55 -14.38 -4.06 3.87
N GLN A 56 -13.45 -4.37 2.97
CA GLN A 56 -12.05 -4.00 3.17
C GLN A 56 -11.79 -2.56 2.69
N PRO A 57 -11.35 -1.63 3.57
CA PRO A 57 -11.13 -0.23 3.17
C PRO A 57 -10.12 -0.05 2.05
N LEU A 58 -9.14 -0.97 1.97
CA LEU A 58 -8.16 -0.99 0.89
C LEU A 58 -8.82 -1.12 -0.49
N ASP A 59 -9.72 -2.08 -0.63
CA ASP A 59 -10.46 -2.33 -1.86
C ASP A 59 -11.56 -1.28 -2.11
N LEU A 60 -12.17 -0.75 -1.04
CA LEU A 60 -13.29 0.21 -1.14
C LEU A 60 -12.88 1.60 -1.64
N GLY A 61 -11.66 2.06 -1.35
CA GLY A 61 -11.29 3.44 -1.69
C GLY A 61 -9.80 3.71 -1.80
N ILE A 62 -8.99 3.13 -0.92
CA ILE A 62 -7.57 3.47 -0.82
C ILE A 62 -6.82 3.10 -2.11
N ILE A 63 -7.05 1.91 -2.68
CA ILE A 63 -6.42 1.49 -3.94
C ILE A 63 -6.88 2.38 -5.10
N ARG A 64 -8.16 2.76 -5.14
CA ARG A 64 -8.70 3.66 -6.16
C ARG A 64 -8.03 5.02 -6.08
N ALA A 65 -7.95 5.60 -4.90
CA ALA A 65 -7.34 6.90 -4.66
C ALA A 65 -5.84 6.89 -4.96
N PHE A 66 -5.13 5.85 -4.51
CA PHE A 66 -3.73 5.63 -4.84
C PHE A 66 -3.51 5.63 -6.36
N LYS A 67 -4.31 4.85 -7.11
CA LYS A 67 -4.23 4.80 -8.58
C LYS A 67 -4.55 6.15 -9.23
N ALA A 68 -5.54 6.88 -8.70
CA ALA A 68 -5.92 8.21 -9.19
C ALA A 68 -4.80 9.23 -8.99
N SER A 69 -4.02 9.11 -7.91
CA SER A 69 -2.87 9.98 -7.64
C SER A 69 -1.62 9.55 -8.42
N TYR A 70 -1.38 8.25 -8.56
CA TYR A 70 -0.17 7.69 -9.17
C TYR A 70 -0.17 7.79 -10.70
N ARG A 71 -1.29 7.46 -11.36
CA ARG A 71 -1.35 7.37 -12.83
C ARG A 71 -1.01 8.70 -13.54
N PRO A 72 -1.53 9.87 -13.12
CA PRO A 72 -1.18 11.13 -13.76
C PRO A 72 0.32 11.42 -13.73
N ARG A 73 1.01 11.11 -12.63
CA ARG A 73 2.47 11.30 -12.49
C ARG A 73 3.26 10.43 -13.46
N VAL A 74 2.84 9.18 -13.63
CA VAL A 74 3.46 8.29 -14.60
C VAL A 74 3.30 8.85 -16.00
N VAL A 75 2.09 9.31 -16.36
CA VAL A 75 1.83 9.90 -17.68
C VAL A 75 2.66 11.17 -17.89
N GLU A 76 2.67 12.09 -16.92
CA GLU A 76 3.47 13.31 -16.97
C GLU A 76 4.95 13.01 -17.21
N ARG A 77 5.53 12.07 -16.44
CA ARG A 77 6.92 11.64 -16.63
C ARG A 77 7.17 11.09 -18.04
N LEU A 78 6.24 10.32 -18.59
CA LEU A 78 6.37 9.76 -19.95
C LEU A 78 6.25 10.84 -21.03
N VAL A 79 5.36 11.82 -20.85
CA VAL A 79 5.25 12.97 -21.75
C VAL A 79 6.55 13.77 -21.75
N ILE A 80 7.11 14.07 -20.58
CA ILE A 80 8.41 14.78 -20.49
C ILE A 80 9.52 13.99 -21.19
N ALA A 81 9.55 12.66 -21.02
CA ALA A 81 10.55 11.80 -21.67
C ALA A 81 10.44 11.81 -23.21
N VAL A 82 9.25 12.03 -23.77
CA VAL A 82 9.02 12.13 -25.22
C VAL A 82 9.30 13.54 -25.74
N ASP A 83 8.78 14.57 -25.06
CA ASP A 83 8.85 15.95 -25.52
C ASP A 83 10.21 16.61 -25.26
N ARG A 84 10.97 16.11 -24.28
CA ARG A 84 12.28 16.63 -23.86
C ARG A 84 13.33 15.52 -23.84
N PRO A 85 13.87 15.11 -25.00
CA PRO A 85 14.89 14.07 -25.07
C PRO A 85 16.15 14.42 -24.26
N GLU A 86 16.45 15.71 -24.07
CA GLU A 86 17.54 16.21 -23.23
C GLU A 86 17.37 15.91 -21.73
N ALA A 87 16.15 15.62 -21.27
CA ALA A 87 15.91 15.20 -19.89
C ALA A 87 16.44 13.78 -19.60
N ASN A 88 16.81 13.02 -20.64
CA ASN A 88 17.38 11.67 -20.55
C ASN A 88 16.55 10.71 -19.67
N LEU A 89 15.22 10.87 -19.69
CA LEU A 89 14.32 10.03 -18.92
C LEU A 89 13.95 8.77 -19.73
N PRO A 90 14.10 7.56 -19.18
CA PRO A 90 13.72 6.35 -19.89
C PRO A 90 12.19 6.23 -19.97
N LEU A 91 11.68 5.86 -21.14
CA LEU A 91 10.25 5.56 -21.36
C LEU A 91 9.77 4.34 -20.55
N ARG A 92 10.68 3.45 -20.16
CA ARG A 92 10.38 2.38 -19.21
C ARG A 92 10.45 2.93 -17.79
N VAL A 93 9.39 2.71 -17.03
CA VAL A 93 9.37 2.97 -15.59
C VAL A 93 9.91 1.72 -14.88
N SER A 94 11.10 1.83 -14.28
CA SER A 94 11.67 0.77 -13.44
C SER A 94 10.92 0.68 -12.11
N LEU A 95 11.11 -0.42 -11.37
CA LEU A 95 10.55 -0.55 -10.02
C LEU A 95 11.06 0.56 -9.08
N TYR A 96 12.34 0.93 -9.19
CA TYR A 96 12.92 2.02 -8.43
C TYR A 96 12.21 3.35 -8.73
N SER A 97 12.06 3.70 -10.02
CA SER A 97 11.35 4.91 -10.41
C SER A 97 9.87 4.88 -10.03
N ALA A 98 9.24 3.70 -10.06
CA ALA A 98 7.86 3.55 -9.60
C ALA A 98 7.73 3.88 -8.10
N VAL A 99 8.68 3.45 -7.27
CA VAL A 99 8.71 3.78 -5.84
C VAL A 99 8.97 5.28 -5.62
N GLU A 100 9.90 5.90 -6.35
CA GLU A 100 10.11 7.35 -6.27
C GLU A 100 8.84 8.15 -6.65
N ILE A 101 8.09 7.70 -7.66
CA ILE A 101 6.81 8.33 -8.05
C ILE A 101 5.75 8.20 -6.94
N VAL A 102 5.85 7.19 -6.08
CA VAL A 102 4.99 7.05 -4.89
C VAL A 102 5.44 7.96 -3.75
N GLU A 103 6.76 8.10 -3.55
CA GLU A 103 7.35 8.91 -2.47
C GLU A 103 7.30 10.41 -2.73
N THR A 104 7.19 10.82 -3.99
CA THR A 104 6.96 12.22 -4.38
C THR A 104 5.61 12.69 -3.83
N ARG A 105 5.67 13.31 -2.64
CA ARG A 105 4.50 13.79 -1.90
C ARG A 105 3.63 14.65 -2.81
N PRO A 106 2.30 14.42 -2.86
CA PRO A 106 1.40 15.38 -3.46
C PRO A 106 1.52 16.69 -2.68
N GLY A 107 1.83 17.79 -3.36
CA GLY A 107 1.79 19.14 -2.76
C GLY A 107 0.39 19.56 -2.28
N SER A 108 -0.64 18.74 -2.50
CA SER A 108 -2.05 19.07 -2.25
C SER A 108 -2.85 18.01 -1.47
N ALA A 109 -2.29 16.85 -1.13
CA ALA A 109 -3.02 15.87 -0.32
C ALA A 109 -2.80 16.21 1.16
N ASN A 110 -3.70 17.01 1.71
CA ASN A 110 -3.78 17.24 3.14
C ASN A 110 -4.04 15.91 3.88
N ALA A 111 -3.56 15.77 5.12
CA ALA A 111 -3.79 14.59 5.95
C ALA A 111 -5.30 14.29 6.14
N ALA A 112 -6.17 15.29 5.94
CA ALA A 112 -7.63 15.15 5.95
C ALA A 112 -8.16 14.24 4.82
N SER A 113 -7.58 14.26 3.62
CA SER A 113 -8.00 13.41 2.49
C SER A 113 -7.89 11.91 2.79
N TRP A 114 -6.95 11.51 3.64
CA TRP A 114 -6.77 10.11 4.00
C TRP A 114 -7.77 9.63 5.05
N ALA A 115 -8.25 10.52 5.93
CA ALA A 115 -9.27 10.18 6.93
C ALA A 115 -10.66 10.02 6.31
N GLU A 116 -10.99 10.82 5.30
CA GLU A 116 -12.25 10.74 4.56
C GLU A 116 -12.39 9.47 3.71
N MET A 117 -11.28 8.78 3.38
CA MET A 117 -11.32 7.51 2.65
C MET A 117 -11.78 6.31 3.50
N TRP A 118 -11.92 6.50 4.81
CA TRP A 118 -12.39 5.48 5.76
C TRP A 118 -13.88 5.63 6.10
N ALA A 119 -14.54 6.72 5.67
CA ALA A 119 -15.96 6.99 5.89
C ALA A 119 -16.79 6.62 4.65
#